data_AF-A0A059F363-F1
#
_entry.id   AF-A0A059F363-F1
#
_cell.length_a   1.000
_cell.length_b   1.000
_cell.length_c   1.000
_cell.angle_alpha   90.00
_cell.angle_beta   90.00
_cell.angle_gamma   90.00
#
_symmetry.space_group_name_H-M   'P 1'
#
loop_
_entity.id
_entity.type
_entity.pdbx_description
1 polymer ?
#
loop_
_entity_poly.entity_id
_entity_poly.type
_entity_poly.pdbx_seq_one_letter_code
_entity_poly.pdbx_strand_id
1 'polypeptide(L)'
;MHKLFLLIRLLDYCLLIFFICLYILGITRCLLQFTLMSLVTLYSILLSFYYYLKIQIKKNSLEEGINLCNKCKNFHTDKTTFCLFCNECYYKRDHHCALLGKCINNNNYKDFFGLLFFLSSSLLFMSYLFSNILLFLVGLSVLFYICFISYVWSHNLTIVEFLHGERNIPKFNVLYKVLFDESKEDIYILFLPFMRMNISLLKEIEQ
;
A
#
# COMPACT_ATOMS: atom_id res chain seq x y z
N MET A 1 18.80 -6.27 -21.00
CA MET A 1 18.63 -6.24 -19.54
C MET A 1 19.20 -4.97 -18.88
N HIS A 2 20.51 -4.69 -18.93
CA HIS A 2 21.10 -3.51 -18.27
C HIS A 2 20.48 -2.16 -18.68
N LYS A 3 20.28 -1.92 -19.99
CA LYS A 3 19.61 -0.69 -20.49
C LYS A 3 18.17 -0.54 -20.00
N LEU A 4 17.44 -1.64 -19.85
CA LEU A 4 16.06 -1.64 -19.34
C LEU A 4 16.03 -1.30 -17.84
N PHE A 5 16.93 -1.87 -17.04
CA PHE A 5 17.07 -1.51 -15.62
C PHE A 5 17.45 -0.04 -15.43
N LEU A 6 18.34 0.50 -16.26
CA LEU A 6 18.70 1.91 -16.23
C LEU A 6 17.49 2.80 -16.54
N LEU A 7 16.71 2.44 -17.56
CA LEU A 7 15.50 3.17 -17.94
C LEU A 7 14.46 3.18 -16.81
N ILE A 8 14.21 2.02 -16.18
CA ILE A 8 13.28 1.90 -15.05
C ILE A 8 13.74 2.80 -13.90
N ARG A 9 15.03 2.74 -13.53
CA ARG A 9 15.57 3.62 -12.47
C ARG A 9 15.44 5.10 -12.80
N LEU A 10 15.68 5.49 -14.05
CA LEU A 10 15.52 6.88 -14.48
C LEU A 10 14.06 7.32 -14.36
N LEU A 11 13.12 6.46 -14.78
CA LEU A 11 11.70 6.70 -14.61
C LEU A 11 11.33 6.84 -13.13
N ASP A 12 11.87 5.98 -12.25
CA ASP A 12 11.63 6.04 -10.81
C ASP A 12 12.10 7.37 -10.22
N TYR A 13 13.29 7.85 -10.60
CA TYR A 13 13.79 9.16 -10.17
C TYR A 13 12.92 10.31 -10.69
N CYS A 14 12.50 10.27 -11.96
CA CYS A 14 11.61 11.28 -12.53
C CYS A 14 10.27 11.32 -11.78
N LEU A 15 9.69 10.15 -11.48
CA LEU A 15 8.45 10.06 -10.69
C LEU A 15 8.66 10.61 -9.28
N LEU A 16 9.74 10.23 -8.60
CA LEU A 16 10.05 10.72 -7.26
C LEU A 16 10.16 12.25 -7.23
N ILE A 17 10.89 12.85 -8.17
CA ILE A 17 11.04 14.30 -8.28
C ILE A 17 9.67 14.95 -8.52
N PHE A 18 8.86 14.38 -9.42
CA PHE A 18 7.51 14.89 -9.70
C PHE A 18 6.63 14.90 -8.43
N PHE A 19 6.64 13.82 -7.63
CA PHE A 19 5.88 13.77 -6.38
C PHE A 19 6.40 14.76 -5.33
N ILE A 20 7.72 14.94 -5.21
CA ILE A 20 8.31 15.95 -4.32
C ILE A 20 7.85 17.35 -4.74
N CYS A 21 7.85 17.66 -6.04
CA CYS A 21 7.33 18.94 -6.53
C CYS A 21 5.85 19.13 -6.19
N LEU A 22 5.01 18.10 -6.33
CA LEU A 22 3.60 18.17 -5.94
C LEU A 22 3.42 18.43 -4.43
N TYR A 23 4.25 17.80 -3.57
CA TYR A 23 4.23 18.07 -2.14
C TYR A 23 4.58 19.53 -1.81
N ILE A 24 5.65 20.06 -2.42
CA ILE A 24 6.07 21.45 -2.23
C ILE A 24 4.99 22.42 -2.70
N LEU A 25 4.41 22.19 -3.88
CA LEU A 25 3.31 22.99 -4.43
C LEU A 25 2.07 22.95 -3.51
N GLY A 26 1.75 21.80 -2.95
CA GLY A 26 0.64 21.66 -2.00
C GLY A 26 0.86 22.40 -0.70
N ILE A 27 2.04 22.23 -0.10
CA ILE A 27 2.40 22.93 1.13
C ILE A 27 2.39 24.45 0.92
N THR A 28 3.04 24.93 -0.15
CA THR A 28 3.09 26.37 -0.45
C THR A 28 1.70 26.96 -0.67
N ARG A 29 0.81 26.28 -1.42
CA ARG A 29 -0.57 26.73 -1.58
C ARG A 29 -1.33 26.78 -0.25
N CYS A 30 -1.17 25.76 0.59
CA CYS A 30 -1.81 25.72 1.89
C CYS A 30 -1.31 26.81 2.84
N LEU A 31 -0.03 27.19 2.74
CA LEU A 31 0.54 28.30 3.51
C LEU A 31 0.13 29.67 2.98
N LEU A 32 -0.19 29.80 1.69
CA LEU A 32 -0.67 31.04 1.10
C LEU A 32 -2.17 31.28 1.33
N GLN A 33 -2.94 30.22 1.60
CA GLN A 33 -4.38 30.27 1.82
C GLN A 33 -4.71 29.70 3.19
N PHE A 34 -5.20 30.48 4.15
CA PHE A 34 -5.49 30.01 5.51
C PHE A 34 -6.98 29.67 5.69
N THR A 35 -7.47 28.71 4.91
CA THR A 35 -8.86 28.22 5.00
C THR A 35 -8.93 26.91 5.78
N LEU A 36 -10.11 26.53 6.27
CA LEU A 36 -10.27 25.20 6.89
C LEU A 36 -9.83 24.07 5.95
N MET A 37 -10.16 24.20 4.65
CA MET A 37 -9.77 23.21 3.64
C MET A 37 -8.26 23.12 3.44
N SER A 38 -7.52 24.22 3.52
CA SER A 38 -6.06 24.17 3.41
C SER A 38 -5.41 23.56 4.65
N LEU A 39 -5.97 23.73 5.84
CA LEU A 39 -5.50 23.04 7.06
C LEU A 39 -5.69 21.53 6.95
N VAL A 40 -6.87 21.08 6.48
CA VAL A 40 -7.16 19.66 6.24
C VAL A 40 -6.23 19.07 5.16
N THR A 41 -5.98 19.85 4.10
CA THR A 41 -5.07 19.46 3.02
C THR A 41 -3.64 19.34 3.53
N LEU A 42 -3.16 20.31 4.31
CA LEU A 42 -1.82 20.30 4.91
C LEU A 42 -1.65 19.11 5.85
N TYR A 43 -2.64 18.82 6.70
CA TYR A 43 -2.63 17.65 7.56
C TYR A 43 -2.51 16.34 6.75
N SER A 44 -3.29 16.22 5.68
CA SER A 44 -3.25 15.04 4.79
C SER A 44 -1.88 14.89 4.12
N ILE A 45 -1.29 15.99 3.66
CA ILE A 45 0.06 16.01 3.06
C ILE A 45 1.11 15.55 4.08
N LEU A 46 1.11 16.12 5.27
CA LEU A 46 2.07 15.79 6.33
C LEU A 46 1.97 14.32 6.74
N LEU A 47 0.75 13.80 6.84
CA LEU A 47 0.53 12.41 7.22
C LEU A 47 0.93 11.44 6.09
N SER A 48 0.68 11.82 4.83
CA SER A 48 1.19 11.08 3.67
C SER A 48 2.72 11.01 3.68
N PHE A 49 3.39 12.13 3.93
CA PHE A 49 4.85 12.19 4.06
C PHE A 49 5.39 11.39 5.26
N TYR A 50 4.69 11.43 6.40
CA TYR A 50 5.02 10.59 7.56
C TYR A 50 5.00 9.10 7.21
N TYR A 51 3.96 8.61 6.53
CA TYR A 51 3.90 7.20 6.11
C TYR A 51 4.97 6.86 5.08
N TYR A 52 5.28 7.77 4.15
CA TYR A 52 6.42 7.61 3.24
C TYR A 52 7.72 7.36 4.01
N LEU A 53 8.06 8.22 4.98
CA LEU A 53 9.27 8.06 5.79
C LEU A 53 9.25 6.78 6.62
N LYS A 54 8.09 6.43 7.19
CA LYS A 54 7.92 5.21 7.98
C LYS A 54 8.21 3.96 7.15
N ILE A 55 7.77 3.91 5.90
CA ILE A 55 8.10 2.82 4.97
C ILE A 55 9.61 2.76 4.72
N GLN A 56 10.27 3.91 4.53
CA GLN A 56 11.71 3.97 4.24
C GLN A 56 12.56 3.49 5.40
N ILE A 57 12.22 3.87 6.64
CA ILE A 57 12.97 3.49 7.84
C ILE A 57 12.76 2.01 8.19
N LYS A 58 11.62 1.43 7.82
CA LYS A 58 11.29 0.04 8.18
C LYS A 58 12.24 -0.95 7.52
N LYS A 59 13.06 -1.63 8.32
CA LYS A 59 13.98 -2.65 7.81
C LYS A 59 13.22 -3.89 7.36
N ASN A 60 13.79 -4.60 6.40
CA ASN A 60 13.31 -5.93 6.08
C ASN A 60 13.51 -6.85 7.28
N SER A 61 12.55 -7.73 7.53
CA SER A 61 12.60 -8.73 8.59
C SER A 61 12.21 -10.06 7.97
N LEU A 62 13.14 -11.00 7.97
CA LEU A 62 12.95 -12.34 7.43
C LEU A 62 13.03 -13.34 8.58
N GLU A 63 12.10 -14.30 8.57
CA GLU A 63 12.18 -15.47 9.42
C GLU A 63 12.92 -16.58 8.67
N GLU A 64 13.80 -17.27 9.39
CA GLU A 64 14.45 -18.48 8.90
C GLU A 64 13.41 -19.59 8.73
N GLY A 65 13.58 -20.44 7.73
CA GLY A 65 12.68 -21.55 7.46
C GLY A 65 13.41 -22.74 6.87
N ILE A 66 12.69 -23.59 6.14
CA ILE A 66 13.21 -24.85 5.58
C ILE A 66 13.39 -24.80 4.06
N ASN A 67 12.89 -23.76 3.37
CA ASN A 67 13.01 -23.67 1.91
C ASN A 67 14.22 -22.86 1.49
N LEU A 68 15.08 -23.46 0.68
CA LEU A 68 16.25 -22.80 0.13
C LEU A 68 15.87 -21.86 -1.02
N CYS A 69 16.19 -20.57 -0.89
CA CYS A 69 16.09 -19.65 -2.02
C CYS A 69 17.28 -19.84 -2.96
N ASN A 70 17.01 -20.17 -4.23
CA ASN A 70 18.05 -20.39 -5.23
C ASN A 70 18.92 -19.16 -5.55
N LYS A 71 18.43 -17.94 -5.24
CA LYS A 71 19.13 -16.68 -5.53
C LYS A 71 19.98 -16.17 -4.38
N CYS A 72 19.45 -16.09 -3.16
CA CYS A 72 20.22 -15.65 -1.99
C CYS A 72 20.95 -16.78 -1.27
N LYS A 73 20.65 -18.05 -1.58
CA LYS A 73 21.24 -19.26 -0.97
C LYS A 73 21.01 -19.39 0.54
N ASN A 74 19.96 -18.76 1.05
CA ASN A 74 19.52 -18.86 2.45
C ASN A 74 18.18 -19.59 2.56
N PHE A 75 17.92 -20.16 3.74
CA PHE A 75 16.68 -20.86 4.04
C PHE A 75 15.61 -19.91 4.61
N HIS A 76 14.39 -20.01 4.09
CA HIS A 76 13.26 -19.15 4.44
C HIS A 76 11.95 -19.94 4.47
N THR A 77 10.88 -19.32 4.99
CA THR A 77 9.52 -19.86 4.98
C THR A 77 8.92 -19.90 3.57
N ASP A 78 7.93 -20.76 3.32
CA ASP A 78 7.28 -20.96 1.99
C ASP A 78 6.77 -19.66 1.34
N LYS A 79 6.37 -18.68 2.15
CA LYS A 79 5.78 -17.42 1.68
C LYS A 79 6.82 -16.35 1.32
N THR A 80 8.11 -16.72 1.29
CA THR A 80 9.20 -15.78 1.00
C THR A 80 9.49 -15.73 -0.49
N THR A 81 9.57 -14.52 -1.05
CA THR A 81 9.85 -14.32 -2.48
C THR A 81 11.02 -13.37 -2.68
N PHE A 82 11.95 -13.74 -3.55
CA PHE A 82 13.09 -12.92 -3.91
C PHE A 82 12.71 -11.74 -4.81
N CYS A 83 13.24 -10.55 -4.53
CA CYS A 83 13.14 -9.39 -5.40
C CYS A 83 14.47 -9.14 -6.13
N LEU A 84 14.42 -9.12 -7.47
CA LEU A 84 15.58 -8.82 -8.31
C LEU A 84 16.08 -7.39 -8.19
N PHE A 85 15.18 -6.42 -7.93
CA PHE A 85 15.53 -5.02 -7.84
C PHE A 85 16.26 -4.68 -6.54
N CYS A 86 15.81 -5.26 -5.43
CA CYS A 86 16.42 -5.09 -4.10
C CYS A 86 17.55 -6.08 -3.83
N ASN A 87 17.68 -7.14 -4.65
CA ASN A 87 18.61 -8.25 -4.44
C ASN A 87 18.47 -8.93 -3.06
N GLU A 88 17.23 -9.08 -2.61
CA GLU A 88 16.90 -9.54 -1.26
C GLU A 88 15.58 -10.34 -1.26
N CYS A 89 15.43 -11.26 -0.31
CA CYS A 89 14.19 -11.98 -0.05
C CYS A 89 13.23 -11.16 0.82
N TYR A 90 11.92 -11.32 0.62
CA TYR A 90 10.90 -10.67 1.46
C TYR A 90 9.81 -11.68 1.84
N TYR A 91 9.45 -11.72 3.12
CA TYR A 91 8.34 -12.52 3.60
C TYR A 91 7.01 -11.93 3.15
N LYS A 92 6.14 -12.74 2.53
CA LYS A 92 4.87 -12.30 1.91
C LYS A 92 5.09 -11.03 1.08
N ARG A 93 6.03 -11.12 0.12
CA ARG A 93 6.35 -10.03 -0.79
C ARG A 93 5.13 -9.78 -1.68
N ASP A 94 4.66 -8.54 -1.74
CA ASP A 94 3.60 -8.16 -2.67
C ASP A 94 4.23 -7.71 -3.99
N HIS A 95 4.88 -6.54 -3.99
CA HIS A 95 5.52 -6.00 -5.19
C HIS A 95 6.74 -5.12 -4.87
N HIS A 96 7.58 -4.87 -5.86
CA HIS A 96 8.59 -3.81 -5.79
C HIS A 96 7.93 -2.51 -6.25
N CYS A 97 7.78 -1.55 -5.34
CA CYS A 97 7.15 -0.28 -5.65
C CYS A 97 8.21 0.68 -6.21
N ALA A 98 8.15 0.90 -7.52
CA ALA A 98 8.96 1.88 -8.25
C ALA A 98 8.93 3.28 -7.61
N LEU A 99 7.73 3.74 -7.25
CA LEU A 99 7.50 5.04 -6.61
C LEU A 99 8.25 5.20 -5.28
N LEU A 100 8.40 4.11 -4.54
CA LEU A 100 9.07 4.12 -3.23
C LEU A 100 10.53 3.68 -3.32
N GLY A 101 10.97 3.14 -4.45
CA GLY A 101 12.26 2.46 -4.59
C GLY A 101 12.43 1.28 -3.62
N LYS A 102 11.33 0.67 -3.14
CA LYS A 102 11.35 -0.31 -2.05
C LYS A 102 10.28 -1.39 -2.24
N CYS A 103 10.57 -2.60 -1.76
CA CYS A 103 9.56 -3.66 -1.74
C CYS A 103 8.48 -3.40 -0.69
N ILE A 104 7.24 -3.63 -1.10
CA ILE A 104 6.09 -3.75 -0.23
C ILE A 104 5.93 -5.22 0.15
N ASN A 105 5.84 -5.46 1.46
CA ASN A 105 5.80 -6.77 2.08
C ASN A 105 4.98 -6.71 3.37
N ASN A 106 4.77 -7.85 4.01
CA ASN A 106 3.97 -7.93 5.24
C ASN A 106 4.41 -6.97 6.35
N ASN A 107 5.70 -6.63 6.45
CA ASN A 107 6.18 -5.72 7.49
C ASN A 107 5.71 -4.28 7.23
N ASN A 108 5.78 -3.77 6.00
CA ASN A 108 5.46 -2.36 5.69
C ASN A 108 4.13 -2.14 4.96
N TYR A 109 3.37 -3.19 4.67
CA TYR A 109 2.10 -3.13 3.93
C TYR A 109 1.08 -2.14 4.53
N LYS A 110 0.94 -2.13 5.87
CA LYS A 110 0.03 -1.19 6.56
C LYS A 110 0.42 0.26 6.36
N ASP A 111 1.73 0.52 6.36
CA ASP A 111 2.25 1.87 6.18
C ASP A 111 2.08 2.31 4.72
N PHE A 112 2.19 1.38 3.76
CA PHE A 112 1.87 1.61 2.34
C PHE A 112 0.40 2.00 2.12
N PHE A 113 -0.54 1.35 2.82
CA PHE A 113 -1.96 1.75 2.76
C PHE A 113 -2.19 3.15 3.33
N GLY A 114 -1.59 3.45 4.48
CA GLY A 114 -1.64 4.79 5.07
C GLY A 114 -1.13 5.85 4.10
N LEU A 115 0.02 5.60 3.47
CA LEU A 115 0.58 6.46 2.44
C LEU A 115 -0.43 6.71 1.31
N LEU A 116 -0.97 5.65 0.70
CA LEU A 116 -1.92 5.77 -0.42
C LEU A 116 -3.18 6.53 -0.03
N PHE A 117 -3.74 6.26 1.15
CA PHE A 117 -4.95 6.91 1.64
C PHE A 117 -4.76 8.42 1.79
N PHE A 118 -3.69 8.83 2.48
CA PHE A 118 -3.41 10.25 2.70
C PHE A 118 -2.93 10.93 1.42
N LEU A 119 -2.26 10.21 0.51
CA LEU A 119 -1.92 10.72 -0.82
C LEU A 119 -3.19 10.99 -1.65
N SER A 120 -4.12 10.04 -1.69
CA SER A 120 -5.41 10.19 -2.38
C SER A 120 -6.21 11.36 -1.82
N SER A 121 -6.33 11.45 -0.50
CA SER A 121 -7.02 12.56 0.18
C SER A 121 -6.36 13.90 -0.15
N SER A 122 -5.03 13.98 -0.11
CA SER A 122 -4.28 15.18 -0.46
C SER A 122 -4.56 15.61 -1.90
N LEU A 123 -4.54 14.68 -2.86
CA LEU A 123 -4.81 14.96 -4.27
C LEU A 123 -6.24 15.48 -4.50
N LEU A 124 -7.23 14.88 -3.84
CA LEU A 124 -8.63 15.32 -3.94
C LEU A 124 -8.83 16.72 -3.34
N PHE A 125 -8.27 17.02 -2.16
CA PHE A 125 -8.39 18.36 -1.58
C PHE A 125 -7.61 19.41 -2.38
N MET A 126 -6.43 19.05 -2.89
CA MET A 126 -5.65 19.89 -3.80
C MET A 126 -6.41 20.18 -5.10
N SER A 127 -7.11 19.19 -5.67
CA SER A 127 -7.92 19.39 -6.86
C SER A 127 -8.99 20.47 -6.66
N TYR A 128 -9.56 20.56 -5.45
CA TYR A 128 -10.50 21.60 -5.08
C TYR A 128 -9.81 22.98 -4.95
N LEU A 129 -8.71 23.07 -4.20
CA LEU A 129 -7.96 24.33 -3.96
C LEU A 129 -7.37 24.96 -5.23
N PHE A 130 -7.03 24.12 -6.22
CA PHE A 130 -6.49 24.53 -7.52
C PHE A 130 -7.53 24.53 -8.64
N SER A 131 -8.75 24.06 -8.38
CA SER A 131 -9.77 23.81 -9.40
C SER A 131 -9.22 22.98 -10.59
N ASN A 132 -8.44 21.94 -10.28
CA ASN A 132 -7.69 21.15 -11.26
C ASN A 132 -8.27 19.74 -11.40
N ILE A 133 -8.97 19.50 -12.51
CA ILE A 133 -9.63 18.22 -12.79
C ILE A 133 -8.67 17.04 -12.91
N LEU A 134 -7.43 17.26 -13.36
CA LEU A 134 -6.44 16.18 -13.48
C LEU A 134 -6.08 15.65 -12.09
N LEU A 135 -5.83 16.54 -11.12
CA LEU A 135 -5.58 16.12 -9.73
C LEU A 135 -6.77 15.35 -9.13
N PHE A 136 -8.00 15.74 -9.48
CA PHE A 136 -9.21 15.04 -9.05
C PHE A 136 -9.26 13.62 -9.60
N LEU A 137 -9.05 13.46 -10.92
CA LEU A 137 -9.06 12.15 -11.58
C LEU A 137 -7.94 11.24 -11.07
N VAL A 138 -6.74 11.79 -10.86
CA VAL A 138 -5.63 11.03 -10.27
C VAL A 138 -5.97 10.61 -8.84
N GLY A 139 -6.48 11.51 -8.00
CA GLY A 139 -6.92 11.19 -6.65
C GLY A 139 -7.98 10.07 -6.63
N LEU A 140 -8.98 10.15 -7.51
CA LEU A 140 -10.01 9.13 -7.63
C LEU A 140 -9.45 7.77 -8.10
N SER A 141 -8.51 7.77 -9.05
CA SER A 141 -7.86 6.54 -9.51
C SER A 141 -7.07 5.84 -8.39
N VAL A 142 -6.40 6.61 -7.53
CA VAL A 142 -5.68 6.08 -6.36
C VAL A 142 -6.69 5.53 -5.34
N LEU A 143 -7.82 6.20 -5.13
CA LEU A 143 -8.89 5.71 -4.26
C LEU A 143 -9.46 4.37 -4.75
N PHE A 144 -9.73 4.23 -6.05
CA PHE A 144 -10.16 2.96 -6.64
C PHE A 144 -9.12 1.86 -6.47
N TYR A 145 -7.83 2.19 -6.64
CA TYR A 145 -6.76 1.26 -6.37
C TYR A 145 -6.74 0.80 -4.91
N ILE A 146 -6.94 1.71 -3.94
CA ILE A 146 -7.05 1.38 -2.51
C ILE A 146 -8.22 0.42 -2.24
N CYS A 147 -9.39 0.67 -2.84
CA CYS A 147 -10.53 -0.23 -2.71
C CYS A 147 -10.21 -1.63 -3.24
N PHE A 148 -9.54 -1.71 -4.40
CA PHE A 148 -9.13 -2.98 -4.99
C PHE A 148 -8.15 -3.75 -4.10
N ILE A 149 -7.07 -3.11 -3.62
CA ILE A 149 -6.10 -3.79 -2.75
C ILE A 149 -6.72 -4.17 -1.39
N SER A 150 -7.67 -3.38 -0.87
CA SER A 150 -8.42 -3.72 0.34
C SER A 150 -9.26 -4.98 0.14
N TYR A 151 -9.92 -5.10 -1.02
CA TYR A 151 -10.67 -6.29 -1.39
C TYR A 151 -9.78 -7.54 -1.46
N VAL A 152 -8.64 -7.47 -2.17
CA VAL A 152 -7.68 -8.58 -2.25
C VAL A 152 -7.19 -8.99 -0.86
N TRP A 153 -6.85 -8.02 -0.01
CA TRP A 153 -6.34 -8.28 1.33
C TRP A 153 -7.40 -8.83 2.30
N SER A 154 -8.67 -8.42 2.15
CA SER A 154 -9.78 -8.98 2.93
C SER A 154 -9.95 -10.50 2.74
N HIS A 155 -9.43 -11.02 1.63
CA HIS A 155 -9.39 -12.44 1.30
C HIS A 155 -8.05 -13.12 1.68
N ASN A 156 -7.16 -12.44 2.42
CA ASN A 156 -5.85 -12.94 2.84
C ASN A 156 -4.94 -13.35 1.66
N LEU A 157 -5.13 -12.72 0.49
CA LEU A 157 -4.33 -12.90 -0.71
C LEU A 157 -3.33 -11.75 -0.89
N THR A 158 -2.21 -12.03 -1.54
CA THR A 158 -1.36 -11.03 -2.18
C THR A 158 -1.92 -10.69 -3.58
N ILE A 159 -1.50 -9.55 -4.15
CA ILE A 159 -1.92 -9.17 -5.51
C ILE A 159 -1.47 -10.23 -6.52
N VAL A 160 -0.29 -10.83 -6.29
CA VAL A 160 0.26 -11.87 -7.16
C VAL A 160 -0.60 -13.14 -7.12
N GLU A 161 -0.96 -13.62 -5.94
CA GLU A 161 -1.82 -14.80 -5.76
C GLU A 161 -3.21 -14.58 -6.40
N PHE A 162 -3.76 -13.37 -6.28
CA PHE A 162 -5.02 -12.99 -6.95
C PHE A 162 -4.89 -13.03 -8.48
N LEU A 163 -3.84 -12.41 -9.05
CA LEU A 163 -3.64 -12.36 -10.50
C LEU A 163 -3.34 -13.73 -11.12
N HIS A 164 -2.71 -14.64 -10.38
CA HIS A 164 -2.41 -16.00 -10.83
C HIS A 164 -3.58 -16.97 -10.61
N GLY A 165 -4.69 -16.51 -10.01
CA GLY A 165 -5.92 -17.28 -9.89
C GLY A 165 -5.78 -18.49 -8.97
N GLU A 166 -5.18 -18.33 -7.78
CA GLU A 166 -5.12 -19.42 -6.80
C GLU A 166 -6.52 -19.84 -6.32
N ARG A 167 -6.70 -21.16 -6.07
CA ARG A 167 -7.99 -21.90 -6.06
C ARG A 167 -9.01 -21.54 -4.96
N ASN A 168 -8.79 -20.53 -4.13
CA ASN A 168 -9.64 -20.23 -2.97
C ASN A 168 -10.04 -18.74 -2.88
N ILE A 169 -10.61 -18.17 -3.94
CA ILE A 169 -11.23 -16.83 -3.88
C ILE A 169 -12.60 -16.94 -3.18
N PRO A 170 -12.79 -16.36 -1.98
CA PRO A 170 -14.08 -16.45 -1.27
C PRO A 170 -15.17 -15.66 -2.01
N LYS A 171 -16.38 -16.24 -2.10
CA LYS A 171 -17.53 -15.61 -2.75
C LYS A 171 -17.94 -14.31 -2.02
N PHE A 172 -18.41 -13.31 -2.77
CA PHE A 172 -18.79 -11.96 -2.28
C PHE A 172 -19.69 -11.96 -1.03
N ASN A 173 -20.53 -12.99 -0.86
CA ASN A 173 -21.45 -13.13 0.28
C ASN A 173 -20.75 -13.29 1.65
N VAL A 174 -19.47 -13.68 1.69
CA VAL A 174 -18.69 -13.76 2.94
C VAL A 174 -18.36 -12.37 3.47
N LEU A 175 -18.10 -11.41 2.59
CA LEU A 175 -17.75 -10.03 2.95
C LEU A 175 -18.90 -9.33 3.67
N TYR A 176 -20.14 -9.53 3.24
CA TYR A 176 -21.33 -8.97 3.90
C TYR A 176 -21.47 -9.45 5.36
N LYS A 177 -21.21 -10.74 5.62
CA LYS A 177 -21.29 -11.30 6.98
C LYS A 177 -20.16 -10.82 7.89
N VAL A 178 -18.97 -10.55 7.36
CA VAL A 178 -17.85 -10.02 8.16
C VAL A 178 -18.04 -8.51 8.43
N LEU A 179 -18.70 -7.79 7.53
CA LEU A 179 -18.95 -6.35 7.67
C LEU A 179 -20.04 -5.96 8.66
N PHE A 180 -21.06 -6.81 8.86
CA PHE A 180 -22.32 -6.43 9.51
C PHE A 180 -22.79 -7.36 10.64
N ASP A 181 -21.93 -8.25 11.16
CA ASP A 181 -22.25 -9.16 12.26
C ASP A 181 -21.66 -8.63 13.60
N GLU A 182 -22.52 -8.08 14.44
CA GLU A 182 -22.20 -7.37 15.70
C GLU A 182 -21.70 -8.29 16.84
N SER A 183 -21.65 -9.60 16.63
CA SER A 183 -21.33 -10.60 17.67
C SER A 183 -19.83 -10.89 17.87
N LYS A 184 -18.93 -10.20 17.15
CA LYS A 184 -17.48 -10.47 17.13
C LYS A 184 -16.70 -9.27 17.63
N GLU A 185 -16.09 -9.43 18.81
CA GLU A 185 -15.35 -8.38 19.55
C GLU A 185 -14.06 -7.88 18.85
N ASP A 186 -13.68 -8.42 17.69
CA ASP A 186 -12.44 -8.05 16.96
C ASP A 186 -12.69 -7.80 15.46
N ILE A 187 -13.46 -6.75 15.14
CA ILE A 187 -13.60 -6.19 13.79
C ILE A 187 -13.31 -4.68 13.85
N TYR A 188 -12.36 -4.21 13.04
CA TYR A 188 -12.39 -2.84 12.54
C TYR A 188 -12.39 -2.89 11.02
N ILE A 189 -13.58 -2.84 10.42
CA ILE A 189 -13.73 -2.51 9.01
C ILE A 189 -14.29 -1.10 8.94
N LEU A 190 -13.48 -0.18 8.46
CA LEU A 190 -13.99 1.02 7.81
C LEU A 190 -12.84 1.66 7.05
N PHE A 191 -13.03 1.81 5.73
CA PHE A 191 -12.56 2.89 4.84
C PHE A 191 -11.49 3.87 5.39
N LEU A 192 -10.39 3.35 5.95
CA LEU A 192 -9.23 4.05 6.55
C LEU A 192 -8.42 2.97 7.29
N PRO A 193 -7.08 2.92 7.19
CA PRO A 193 -6.34 1.76 7.67
C PRO A 193 -6.12 1.83 9.19
N PHE A 194 -7.10 1.37 9.96
CA PHE A 194 -6.91 1.00 11.37
C PHE A 194 -7.37 -0.45 11.57
N MET A 195 -6.39 -1.30 11.88
CA MET A 195 -6.48 -2.74 12.17
C MET A 195 -7.54 -3.10 13.24
N ARG A 196 -8.01 -4.34 13.46
CA ARG A 196 -7.35 -5.68 13.48
C ARG A 196 -8.44 -6.77 13.43
N MET A 197 -8.13 -7.95 12.88
CA MET A 197 -9.01 -9.13 12.93
C MET A 197 -8.26 -10.29 13.61
N ASN A 198 -8.88 -10.98 14.58
CA ASN A 198 -8.22 -12.02 15.39
C ASN A 198 -8.93 -13.39 15.38
N ILE A 199 -8.32 -14.30 14.62
CA ILE A 199 -8.06 -15.75 14.82
C ILE A 199 -9.19 -16.79 14.95
N SER A 200 -10.41 -16.54 15.43
CA SER A 200 -11.40 -17.64 15.53
C SER A 200 -12.04 -18.07 14.19
N LEU A 201 -12.03 -17.22 13.16
CA LEU A 201 -12.66 -17.48 11.83
C LEU A 201 -11.79 -18.15 10.77
N LEU A 202 -10.48 -18.30 10.99
CA LEU A 202 -9.67 -19.17 10.12
C LEU A 202 -9.86 -20.65 10.48
N LYS A 203 -10.32 -20.95 11.71
CA LYS A 203 -10.52 -22.32 12.18
C LYS A 203 -11.75 -23.03 11.60
N GLU A 204 -12.68 -22.30 10.95
CA GLU A 204 -13.84 -22.89 10.24
C GLU A 204 -13.67 -22.98 8.73
N ILE A 205 -12.63 -22.36 8.15
CA ILE A 205 -12.25 -22.59 6.74
C ILE A 205 -11.42 -23.88 6.61
N GLU A 206 -10.95 -24.43 7.74
CA GLU A 206 -10.33 -25.76 7.90
C GLU A 206 -11.34 -26.90 8.21
N GLN A 207 -12.65 -26.68 8.04
CA GLN A 207 -13.60 -27.77 7.76
C GLN A 207 -13.73 -27.94 6.25
#